data_AF-A0A955JME9-F1
#
_entry.id   AF-A0A955JME9-F1
#
_cell.length_a   1.000
_cell.length_b   1.000
_cell.length_c   1.000
_cell.angle_alpha   90.00
_cell.angle_beta   90.00
_cell.angle_gamma   90.00
#
_symmetry.space_group_name_H-M   'P 1'
#
loop_
_entity.id
_entity.type
_entity.pdbx_description
1 polymer ?
#
loop_
_entity_poly.entity_id
_entity_poly.type
_entity_poly.pdbx_seq_one_letter_code
_entity_poly.pdbx_strand_id
1 'polypeptide(L)'
;MTIVKSYSELITLPTFEARLAYLQTHQKPTDETFGSDRYLNQAFYTSSEWRRVRNQVIVRDKGLDLAVEGFPVHGAIYVHHINPITLDDLEHALEKVLDPSFLITTSFHTHQMIHYGSKPKPAYVERTPGDTKLW
;
A
#
# COMPACT_ATOMS: atom_id res chain seq x y z
N MET A 1 11.30 -9.79 -18.54
CA MET A 1 11.10 -10.40 -17.22
C MET A 1 10.49 -9.35 -16.31
N THR A 2 9.27 -9.56 -15.84
CA THR A 2 8.66 -8.74 -14.78
C THR A 2 9.37 -9.09 -13.48
N ILE A 3 10.12 -8.14 -12.91
CA ILE A 3 10.80 -8.34 -11.62
C ILE A 3 9.70 -8.43 -10.56
N VAL A 4 9.64 -9.57 -9.85
CA VAL A 4 8.73 -9.76 -8.72
C VAL A 4 9.31 -8.99 -7.54
N LYS A 5 8.55 -8.03 -7.02
CA LYS A 5 8.92 -7.22 -5.86
C LYS A 5 8.51 -7.94 -4.57
N SER A 6 9.23 -7.73 -3.48
CA SER A 6 8.98 -8.39 -2.19
C SER A 6 9.09 -7.43 -1.01
N TYR A 7 8.43 -7.77 0.10
CA TYR A 7 8.54 -7.05 1.36
C TYR A 7 9.99 -7.05 1.88
N SER A 8 10.68 -8.18 1.78
CA SER A 8 12.08 -8.31 2.24
C SER A 8 13.03 -7.37 1.53
N GLU A 9 12.82 -7.10 0.24
CA GLU A 9 13.59 -6.10 -0.50
C GLU A 9 13.16 -4.68 -0.12
N LEU A 10 11.84 -4.42 -0.05
CA LEU A 10 11.28 -3.12 0.29
C LEU A 10 11.83 -2.58 1.62
N ILE A 11 11.90 -3.41 2.66
CA ILE A 11 12.36 -2.97 3.99
C ILE A 11 13.85 -2.63 4.06
N THR A 12 14.66 -3.06 3.08
CA THR A 12 16.07 -2.67 2.99
C THR A 12 16.23 -1.20 2.59
N LEU A 13 15.18 -0.59 2.02
CA LEU A 13 15.17 0.81 1.63
C LEU A 13 14.95 1.69 2.89
N PRO A 14 15.85 2.64 3.16
CA PRO A 14 15.89 3.32 4.46
C PRO A 14 14.86 4.45 4.60
N THR A 15 14.35 5.00 3.50
CA THR A 15 13.47 6.16 3.52
C THR A 15 12.08 5.85 2.98
N PHE A 16 11.11 6.68 3.40
CA PHE A 16 9.75 6.63 2.89
C PHE A 16 9.70 6.83 1.37
N GLU A 17 10.46 7.78 0.85
CA GLU A 17 10.51 8.10 -0.58
C GLU A 17 11.07 6.95 -1.40
N ALA A 18 12.12 6.26 -0.90
CA ALA A 18 12.70 5.12 -1.58
C ALA A 18 11.72 3.94 -1.62
N ARG A 19 11.01 3.66 -0.50
CA ARG A 19 9.97 2.63 -0.45
C ARG A 19 8.79 2.95 -1.37
N LEU A 20 8.35 4.21 -1.37
CA LEU A 20 7.30 4.68 -2.27
C LEU A 20 7.70 4.51 -3.74
N ALA A 21 8.91 4.97 -4.11
CA ALA A 21 9.41 4.85 -5.48
C ALA A 21 9.57 3.38 -5.90
N TYR A 22 9.95 2.50 -4.98
CA TYR A 22 9.99 1.07 -5.23
C TYR A 22 8.60 0.49 -5.49
N LEU A 23 7.54 0.97 -4.83
CA LEU A 23 6.17 0.48 -5.02
C LEU A 23 5.50 1.08 -6.26
N GLN A 24 5.83 2.32 -6.62
CA GLN A 24 5.32 2.95 -7.83
C GLN A 24 5.66 2.09 -9.05
N THR A 25 4.61 1.62 -9.72
CA THR A 25 4.71 0.99 -11.02
C THR A 25 4.23 2.02 -12.02
N HIS A 26 5.05 2.37 -13.02
CA HIS A 26 4.60 3.22 -14.15
C HIS A 26 3.59 2.50 -15.07
N GLN A 27 2.95 1.45 -14.56
CA GLN A 27 1.90 0.73 -15.25
C GLN A 27 0.59 1.44 -14.92
N LYS A 28 -0.26 1.63 -15.92
CA LYS A 28 -1.62 2.12 -15.67
C LYS A 28 -2.27 1.22 -14.62
N PRO A 29 -3.05 1.77 -13.67
CA PRO A 29 -3.99 0.96 -12.90
C PRO A 29 -4.70 0.04 -13.89
N THR A 30 -4.80 -1.24 -13.58
CA THR A 30 -5.56 -2.18 -14.40
C THR A 30 -7.02 -1.74 -14.42
N ASP A 31 -7.33 -0.88 -15.39
CA ASP A 31 -8.63 -0.22 -15.60
C ASP A 31 -9.65 -1.13 -16.30
N GLU A 32 -9.34 -2.41 -16.50
CA GLU A 32 -10.19 -3.31 -17.26
C GLU A 32 -10.79 -4.39 -16.34
N THR A 33 -12.13 -4.47 -16.38
CA THR A 33 -13.02 -5.56 -15.90
C THR A 33 -13.62 -5.49 -14.49
N PHE A 34 -14.22 -4.37 -14.09
CA PHE A 34 -15.12 -4.32 -12.91
C PHE A 34 -16.59 -4.72 -13.18
N GLY A 35 -16.92 -5.22 -14.38
CA GLY A 35 -18.31 -5.51 -14.79
C GLY A 35 -18.86 -6.86 -14.30
N SER A 36 -18.16 -7.95 -14.61
CA SER A 36 -18.58 -9.34 -14.33
C SER A 36 -18.12 -9.85 -12.97
N ASP A 37 -16.95 -9.41 -12.51
CA ASP A 37 -16.19 -10.11 -11.45
C ASP A 37 -16.06 -9.31 -10.15
N ARG A 38 -16.85 -8.24 -10.03
CA ARG A 38 -16.96 -7.43 -8.80
C ARG A 38 -17.33 -8.29 -7.58
N TYR A 39 -18.06 -9.39 -7.79
CA TYR A 39 -18.43 -10.30 -6.72
C TYR A 39 -17.20 -11.03 -6.13
N LEU A 40 -16.23 -11.44 -6.95
CA LEU A 40 -14.99 -12.10 -6.51
C LEU A 40 -14.16 -11.15 -5.64
N ASN A 41 -14.00 -9.92 -6.10
CA ASN A 41 -13.27 -8.90 -5.37
C ASN A 41 -13.91 -8.61 -3.99
N GLN A 42 -15.24 -8.50 -3.98
CA GLN A 42 -16.00 -8.31 -2.74
C GLN A 42 -15.88 -9.51 -1.81
N ALA A 43 -16.01 -10.74 -2.33
CA ALA A 43 -15.89 -11.97 -1.56
C ALA A 43 -14.48 -12.09 -0.95
N PHE A 44 -13.43 -11.81 -1.73
CA PHE A 44 -12.05 -11.83 -1.28
C PHE A 44 -11.82 -10.82 -0.13
N TYR A 45 -12.13 -9.54 -0.35
CA TYR A 45 -11.88 -8.50 0.66
C TYR A 45 -12.80 -8.59 1.89
N THR A 46 -13.85 -9.41 1.84
CA THR A 46 -14.71 -9.74 2.99
C THR A 46 -14.50 -11.16 3.54
N SER A 47 -13.50 -11.90 3.05
CA SER A 47 -13.17 -13.24 3.53
C SER A 47 -12.52 -13.21 4.92
N SER A 48 -12.60 -14.33 5.65
CA SER A 48 -11.91 -14.52 6.92
C SER A 48 -10.39 -14.53 6.75
N GLU A 49 -9.94 -15.11 5.64
CA GLU A 49 -8.57 -15.32 5.23
C GLU A 49 -7.88 -13.98 5.02
N TRP A 50 -8.50 -13.09 4.24
CA TRP A 50 -8.01 -11.73 4.04
C TRP A 50 -7.94 -10.97 5.35
N ARG A 51 -9.00 -11.02 6.19
CA ARG A 51 -8.98 -10.32 7.49
C ARG A 51 -7.83 -10.80 8.39
N ARG A 52 -7.55 -12.10 8.40
CA ARG A 52 -6.46 -12.70 9.17
C ARG A 52 -5.10 -12.19 8.70
N VAL A 53 -4.83 -12.30 7.39
CA VAL A 53 -3.57 -11.85 6.79
C VAL A 53 -3.40 -10.33 6.93
N ARG A 54 -4.47 -9.56 6.70
CA ARG A 54 -4.48 -8.11 6.90
C ARG A 54 -4.03 -7.75 8.31
N ASN A 55 -4.57 -8.41 9.33
CA ASN A 55 -4.18 -8.14 10.72
C ASN A 55 -2.72 -8.52 10.99
N GLN A 56 -2.25 -9.65 10.45
CA GLN A 56 -0.85 -10.06 10.56
C GLN A 56 0.11 -9.01 9.96
N VAL A 57 -0.21 -8.49 8.77
CA VAL A 57 0.56 -7.44 8.09
C VAL A 57 0.57 -6.15 8.90
N ILE A 58 -0.58 -5.72 9.42
CA ILE A 58 -0.68 -4.52 10.26
C ILE A 58 0.17 -4.63 11.53
N VAL A 59 0.16 -5.79 12.18
CA VAL A 59 0.99 -6.04 13.38
C VAL A 59 2.48 -6.03 13.04
N ARG A 60 2.88 -6.72 11.95
CA ARG A 60 4.26 -6.75 11.48
C ARG A 60 4.79 -5.33 11.22
N ASP A 61 3.99 -4.52 10.53
CA ASP A 61 4.38 -3.17 10.12
C ASP A 61 4.10 -2.11 11.20
N LYS A 62 3.63 -2.53 12.40
CA LYS A 62 3.33 -1.69 13.56
C LYS A 62 2.33 -0.57 13.26
N GLY A 63 1.46 -0.75 12.26
CA GLY A 63 0.53 0.28 11.79
C GLY A 63 1.21 1.52 11.19
N LEU A 64 2.48 1.41 10.79
CA LEU A 64 3.23 2.48 10.16
C LEU A 64 3.04 2.45 8.64
N ASP A 65 3.02 3.62 8.02
CA ASP A 65 2.91 3.80 6.59
C ASP A 65 4.22 3.31 5.93
N LEU A 66 4.09 2.38 4.98
CA LEU A 66 5.22 1.69 4.35
C LEU A 66 6.18 1.02 5.35
N ALA A 67 5.72 0.69 6.56
CA ALA A 67 6.53 0.18 7.68
C ALA A 67 7.72 1.10 8.05
N VAL A 68 7.63 2.41 7.80
CA VAL A 68 8.71 3.36 8.08
C VAL A 68 8.54 3.92 9.49
N GLU A 69 9.60 3.84 10.30
CA GLU A 69 9.61 4.40 11.64
C GLU A 69 9.35 5.92 11.61
N GLY A 70 8.46 6.39 12.49
CA GLY A 70 8.05 7.80 12.54
C GLY A 70 6.92 8.19 11.59
N PHE A 71 6.39 7.26 10.78
CA PHE A 71 5.27 7.52 9.86
C PHE A 71 4.02 6.72 10.26
N PRO A 72 3.35 7.00 11.38
CA PRO A 72 2.12 6.30 11.75
C PRO A 72 0.98 6.58 10.75
N VAL A 73 0.19 5.56 10.42
CA VAL A 73 -1.03 5.77 9.65
C VAL A 73 -2.10 6.36 10.55
N HIS A 74 -2.48 7.62 10.28
CA HIS A 74 -3.58 8.28 10.96
C HIS A 74 -4.91 7.92 10.29
N GLY A 75 -5.71 7.08 10.94
CA GLY A 75 -7.04 6.68 10.48
C GLY A 75 -7.10 5.23 9.98
N ALA A 76 -7.75 5.00 8.84
CA ALA A 76 -7.91 3.67 8.28
C ALA A 76 -6.58 3.16 7.70
N ILE A 77 -6.14 1.98 8.17
CA ILE A 77 -4.96 1.28 7.65
C ILE A 77 -5.36 0.40 6.47
N TYR A 78 -4.73 0.66 5.33
CA TYR A 78 -4.86 -0.14 4.12
C TYR A 78 -3.73 -1.16 4.08
N VAL A 79 -3.99 -2.30 3.45
CA VAL A 79 -2.96 -3.28 3.10
C VAL A 79 -2.91 -3.35 1.59
N HIS A 80 -1.75 -3.03 1.05
CA HIS A 80 -1.49 -2.93 -0.38
C HIS A 80 -0.72 -4.16 -0.86
N HIS A 81 -1.12 -4.67 -2.03
CA HIS A 81 -0.37 -5.72 -2.73
C HIS A 81 0.83 -5.07 -3.45
N ILE A 82 2.05 -5.45 -3.07
CA ILE A 82 3.32 -4.93 -3.60
C ILE A 82 3.41 -5.13 -5.12
N ASN A 83 2.91 -6.25 -5.60
CA ASN A 83 2.75 -6.54 -7.01
C ASN A 83 1.27 -6.40 -7.38
N PRO A 84 0.94 -5.83 -8.56
CA PRO A 84 -0.43 -5.86 -9.05
C PRO A 84 -0.97 -7.29 -9.09
N ILE A 85 -2.22 -7.46 -8.67
CA ILE A 85 -2.96 -8.72 -8.74
C ILE A 85 -4.10 -8.59 -9.75
N THR A 86 -4.41 -9.69 -10.42
CA THR A 86 -5.53 -9.81 -11.36
C THR A 86 -6.66 -10.62 -10.74
N LEU A 87 -7.81 -10.68 -11.40
CA LEU A 87 -8.92 -11.53 -10.98
C LEU A 87 -8.56 -13.02 -11.09
N ASP A 88 -7.80 -13.40 -12.12
CA ASP A 88 -7.27 -14.75 -12.30
C ASP A 88 -6.41 -15.18 -11.10
N ASP A 89 -5.61 -14.25 -10.55
CA ASP A 89 -4.84 -14.52 -9.33
C ASP A 89 -5.73 -14.80 -8.11
N LEU A 90 -6.91 -14.16 -8.01
CA LEU A 90 -7.86 -14.41 -6.92
C LEU A 90 -8.50 -15.81 -7.01
N GLU A 91 -8.69 -16.34 -8.22
CA GLU A 91 -9.28 -17.65 -8.45
C GLU A 91 -8.26 -18.79 -8.38
N HIS A 92 -7.04 -18.55 -8.88
CA HIS A 92 -6.07 -19.62 -9.14
C HIS A 92 -4.77 -19.50 -8.35
N ALA A 93 -4.50 -18.34 -7.73
CA ALA A 93 -3.26 -18.07 -7.01
C ALA A 93 -3.48 -17.45 -5.62
N LEU A 94 -4.60 -17.80 -4.96
CA LEU A 94 -5.01 -17.20 -3.69
C LEU A 94 -3.93 -17.28 -2.59
N GLU A 95 -3.15 -18.36 -2.55
CA GLU A 95 -2.04 -18.51 -1.60
C GLU A 95 -0.99 -17.40 -1.76
N LYS A 96 -0.68 -17.03 -3.00
CA LYS A 96 0.28 -15.96 -3.32
C LYS A 96 -0.32 -14.58 -3.04
N VAL A 97 -1.60 -14.39 -3.32
CA VAL A 97 -2.32 -13.14 -3.01
C VAL A 97 -2.37 -12.89 -1.49
N LEU A 98 -2.55 -13.96 -0.72
CA LEU A 98 -2.61 -13.91 0.75
C LEU A 98 -1.24 -13.98 1.43
N ASP A 99 -0.14 -14.08 0.69
CA ASP A 99 1.21 -14.17 1.27
C ASP A 99 1.66 -12.79 1.79
N PRO A 100 1.93 -12.65 3.10
CA PRO A 100 2.43 -11.40 3.68
C PRO A 100 3.73 -10.89 3.03
N SER A 101 4.51 -11.75 2.39
CA SER A 101 5.74 -11.41 1.67
C SER A 101 5.50 -10.46 0.50
N PHE A 102 4.26 -10.34 0.02
CA PHE A 102 3.85 -9.46 -1.07
C PHE A 102 2.85 -8.38 -0.63
N LEU A 103 2.75 -8.11 0.68
CA LEU A 103 1.82 -7.15 1.25
C LEU A 103 2.55 -6.09 2.09
N ILE A 104 2.03 -4.87 2.15
CA ILE A 104 2.55 -3.77 2.97
C ILE A 104 1.42 -2.86 3.47
N THR A 105 1.55 -2.32 4.69
CA THR A 105 0.63 -1.29 5.19
C THR A 105 0.81 0.05 4.50
N THR A 106 -0.32 0.71 4.21
CA THR A 106 -0.33 2.06 3.65
C THR A 106 -1.42 2.91 4.30
N SER A 107 -1.22 4.23 4.31
CA SER A 107 -2.34 5.16 4.44
C SER A 107 -3.12 5.26 3.12
N PHE A 108 -4.34 5.79 3.17
CA PHE A 108 -5.11 6.10 1.95
C PHE A 108 -4.31 7.01 1.00
N HIS A 109 -3.65 8.05 1.53
CA HIS A 109 -2.89 9.00 0.72
C HIS A 109 -1.72 8.29 0.03
N THR A 110 -0.94 7.50 0.76
CA THR A 110 0.19 6.74 0.19
C THR A 110 -0.28 5.72 -0.84
N HIS A 111 -1.39 5.03 -0.62
CA HIS A 111 -2.00 4.16 -1.63
C HIS A 111 -2.30 4.91 -2.93
N GLN A 112 -2.87 6.11 -2.84
CA GLN A 112 -3.12 6.96 -4.03
C GLN A 112 -1.82 7.44 -4.69
N MET A 113 -0.77 7.68 -3.92
CA MET A 113 0.55 8.08 -4.46
C MET A 113 1.22 6.94 -5.25
N ILE A 114 1.05 5.69 -4.80
CA ILE A 114 1.57 4.52 -5.49
C ILE A 114 0.94 4.38 -6.87
N HIS A 115 -0.39 4.49 -6.97
CA HIS A 115 -1.11 4.28 -8.23
C HIS A 115 -1.13 5.48 -9.18
N TYR A 116 -1.22 6.69 -8.64
CA TYR A 116 -1.49 7.88 -9.45
C TYR A 116 -0.34 8.90 -9.45
N GLY A 117 0.76 8.62 -8.75
CA GLY A 117 1.90 9.55 -8.67
C GLY A 117 1.56 10.90 -8.05
N SER A 118 0.51 10.97 -7.23
CA SER A 118 0.13 12.20 -6.54
C SER A 118 1.29 12.71 -5.68
N LYS A 119 1.50 14.03 -5.65
CA LYS A 119 2.59 14.63 -4.85
C LYS A 119 2.32 14.37 -3.37
N PRO A 120 3.36 14.09 -2.55
CA PRO A 120 3.18 14.00 -1.11
C PRO A 120 2.59 15.32 -0.60
N LYS A 121 1.70 15.24 0.41
CA LYS A 121 1.40 16.44 1.19
C LYS A 121 2.73 16.93 1.80
N PRO A 122 2.98 18.24 1.85
CA PRO A 122 4.18 18.75 2.52
C PRO A 122 4.24 18.20 3.94
N ALA A 123 5.44 17.81 4.37
CA ALA A 123 5.66 17.35 5.74
C ALA A 123 5.12 18.38 6.73
N TYR A 124 4.73 17.91 7.93
CA TYR A 124 4.39 18.83 9.00
C TYR A 124 5.62 19.69 9.31
N VAL A 125 5.49 21.00 9.08
CA VAL A 125 6.50 22.00 9.47
C VAL A 125 6.01 22.64 10.75
N GLU A 126 6.77 22.46 11.83
CA GLU A 126 6.49 23.15 13.09
C GLU A 126 6.51 24.67 12.87
N ARG A 127 5.47 25.34 13.33
CA ARG A 127 5.29 26.78 13.14
C ARG A 127 6.36 27.54 13.93
N THR A 128 6.93 28.59 13.34
CA THR A 128 7.87 29.49 14.02
C THR A 128 7.33 30.92 14.00
N PRO A 129 7.64 31.76 15.01
CA PRO A 129 7.21 33.16 15.01
C PRO A 129 7.64 33.87 13.70
N GLY A 130 6.67 34.44 12.97
CA GLY A 130 6.90 35.19 11.72
C GLY A 130 6.78 34.38 10.42
N ASP A 131 6.39 33.11 10.47
CA ASP A 131 6.26 32.22 9.30
C ASP A 131 5.02 32.48 8.39
N THR A 132 4.11 33.37 8.78
CA THR A 132 3.02 33.87 7.93
C THR A 132 2.95 35.38 7.93
N LYS A 133 2.60 36.00 6.77
CA LYS A 133 2.42 37.47 6.61
C LYS A 133 1.35 38.09 7.51
N LEU A 134 0.55 37.27 8.18
CA LEU A 134 -0.34 37.68 9.25
C LEU A 134 0.30 37.23 10.56
N TRP A 135 1.23 38.05 11.04
CA TRP A 135 1.64 38.12 12.42
C TRP A 135 1.12 39.46 12.96
#